data_AF-A0A9P9PJ43-F1
#
_entry.id   AF-A0A9P9PJ43-F1
#
_cell.length_a   1.000
_cell.length_b   1.000
_cell.length_c   1.000
_cell.angle_alpha   90.00
_cell.angle_beta   90.00
_cell.angle_gamma   90.00
#
_symmetry.space_group_name_H-M   'P 1'
#
loop_
_entity.id
_entity.type
_entity.pdbx_description
1 polymer ?
#
loop_
_entity_poly.entity_id
_entity_poly.type
_entity_poly.pdbx_seq_one_letter_code
_entity_poly.pdbx_strand_id
1 'polypeptide(L)'
;MSPVGENDLYAFFQICSEDGWNSEGKPEWHKWIQNWFVCLPSALAYIHSKGIRHQDIKPSNIVHKGEKIYFTDFGSSSRFIVGHTTSTVSFSGYTPMYAAPEINDRGCGTDDVGRHGRSADIFALGCVFCDLLSVWQGQSLSDYHGYLSGARGTSYGLFRYSEKIDMLGPIFGSFGSSTLFPQCIQPMLWTDRALRPTAAETATKILSLHYWWGFECECTSSRL
;
A
#
# COMPACT_ATOMS: atom_id res chain seq x y z
N MET A 1 29.45 -6.17 5.60
CA MET A 1 27.99 -6.33 5.45
C MET A 1 27.48 -5.10 4.73
N SER A 2 26.80 -5.25 3.60
CA SER A 2 26.12 -4.13 2.93
C SER A 2 24.68 -4.06 3.44
N PRO A 3 24.06 -2.87 3.50
CA PRO A 3 22.68 -2.74 3.95
C PRO A 3 21.71 -3.50 3.03
N VAL A 4 20.63 -4.01 3.64
CA VAL A 4 19.56 -4.78 2.96
C VAL A 4 18.77 -3.89 2.00
N GLY A 5 18.68 -2.59 2.29
CA GLY A 5 18.03 -1.56 1.48
C GLY A 5 18.92 -0.37 1.18
N GLU A 6 18.53 0.40 0.17
CA GLU A 6 19.10 1.71 -0.15
C GLU A 6 18.38 2.80 0.65
N ASN A 7 17.06 2.88 0.51
CA ASN A 7 16.19 3.85 1.19
C ASN A 7 14.80 3.24 1.45
N ASP A 8 14.01 3.89 2.32
CA ASP A 8 12.58 3.62 2.43
C ASP A 8 11.79 4.29 1.30
N LEU A 9 10.52 3.90 1.10
CA LEU A 9 9.68 4.48 0.05
C LEU A 9 9.38 5.96 0.30
N TYR A 10 9.35 6.42 1.55
CA TYR A 10 9.13 7.84 1.83
C TYR A 10 10.29 8.68 1.28
N ALA A 11 11.53 8.27 1.56
CA ALA A 11 12.72 8.89 1.00
C ALA A 11 12.79 8.75 -0.53
N PHE A 12 12.42 7.60 -1.09
CA PHE A 12 12.31 7.42 -2.54
C PHE A 12 11.37 8.46 -3.19
N PHE A 13 10.21 8.72 -2.58
CA PHE A 13 9.27 9.72 -3.09
C PHE A 13 9.82 11.15 -3.04
N GLN A 14 10.60 11.49 -2.02
CA GLN A 14 11.29 12.80 -1.97
C GLN A 14 12.30 12.93 -3.12
N ILE A 15 13.10 11.89 -3.36
CA ILE A 15 14.06 11.85 -4.46
C ILE A 15 13.35 12.03 -5.82
N CYS A 16 12.22 11.34 -6.04
CA CYS A 16 11.45 11.51 -7.27
C CYS A 16 10.91 12.94 -7.45
N SER A 17 10.59 13.63 -6.36
CA SER A 17 10.12 15.03 -6.40
C SER A 17 11.26 16.01 -6.66
N GLU A 18 12.43 15.79 -6.07
CA GLU A 18 13.59 16.69 -6.17
C GLU A 18 14.32 16.58 -7.51
N ASP A 19 14.57 15.35 -7.98
CA ASP A 19 15.28 15.10 -9.25
C ASP A 19 14.38 15.37 -10.47
N GLY A 20 13.08 15.58 -10.25
CA GLY A 20 12.04 15.65 -11.27
C GLY A 20 11.78 14.28 -11.91
N TRP A 21 10.52 13.86 -11.97
CA TRP A 21 10.15 12.70 -12.77
C TRP A 21 10.29 13.03 -14.26
N ASN A 22 11.49 12.87 -14.82
CA ASN A 22 11.68 12.77 -16.25
C ASN A 22 11.80 11.29 -16.61
N SER A 23 10.81 10.76 -17.31
CA SER A 23 10.84 9.40 -17.90
C SER A 23 12.06 9.16 -18.80
N GLU A 24 12.74 10.24 -19.21
CA GLU A 24 13.99 10.21 -19.98
C GLU A 24 15.26 10.10 -19.12
N GLY A 25 15.23 10.47 -17.84
CA GLY A 25 16.44 10.53 -17.00
C GLY A 25 16.74 9.26 -16.21
N LYS A 26 15.70 8.53 -15.76
CA LYS A 26 15.83 7.31 -14.92
C LYS A 26 14.78 6.23 -15.29
N PRO A 27 14.91 5.58 -16.46
CA PRO A 27 13.95 4.57 -16.93
C PRO A 27 13.84 3.35 -15.98
N GLU A 28 14.87 3.08 -15.19
CA GLU A 28 14.89 1.99 -14.21
C GLU A 28 13.83 2.13 -13.11
N TRP A 29 13.47 3.36 -12.70
CA TRP A 29 12.47 3.59 -11.66
C TRP A 29 11.07 3.13 -12.07
N HIS A 30 10.72 3.26 -13.35
CA HIS A 30 9.45 2.73 -13.85
C HIS A 30 9.40 1.21 -13.68
N LYS A 31 10.50 0.53 -13.99
CA LYS A 31 10.63 -0.92 -13.82
C LYS A 31 10.60 -1.31 -12.34
N TRP A 32 11.22 -0.53 -11.46
CA TRP A 32 11.21 -0.79 -10.01
C TRP A 32 9.80 -0.68 -9.43
N ILE A 33 9.13 0.45 -9.64
CA ILE A 33 7.75 0.66 -9.17
C ILE A 33 6.84 -0.40 -9.75
N GLN A 34 7.06 -0.76 -11.02
CA GLN A 34 6.37 -1.87 -11.64
C GLN A 34 6.54 -3.15 -10.80
N ASN A 35 7.77 -3.60 -10.56
CA ASN A 35 8.02 -4.79 -9.75
C ASN A 35 7.41 -4.72 -8.35
N TRP A 36 7.42 -3.54 -7.72
CA TRP A 36 6.90 -3.37 -6.37
C TRP A 36 5.40 -3.61 -6.25
N PHE A 37 4.61 -3.29 -7.29
CA PHE A 37 3.18 -3.60 -7.33
C PHE A 37 2.89 -5.12 -7.23
N VAL A 38 3.81 -5.97 -7.67
CA VAL A 38 3.69 -7.43 -7.53
C VAL A 38 4.32 -7.92 -6.22
N CYS A 39 5.53 -7.48 -5.91
CA CYS A 39 6.31 -7.98 -4.77
C CYS A 39 5.63 -7.69 -3.42
N LEU A 40 5.08 -6.49 -3.23
CA LEU A 40 4.45 -6.09 -1.97
C LEU A 40 3.26 -6.99 -1.57
N PRO A 41 2.25 -7.24 -2.42
CA PRO A 41 1.13 -8.11 -2.06
C PRO A 41 1.58 -9.57 -1.91
N SER A 42 2.57 -10.04 -2.68
CA SER A 42 3.17 -11.37 -2.46
C SER A 42 3.84 -11.49 -1.08
N ALA A 43 4.63 -10.48 -0.68
CA ALA A 43 5.26 -10.44 0.64
C ALA A 43 4.21 -10.36 1.76
N LEU A 44 3.16 -9.55 1.58
CA LEU A 44 2.08 -9.44 2.55
C LEU A 44 1.28 -10.74 2.67
N ALA A 45 1.04 -11.44 1.55
CA ALA A 45 0.40 -12.75 1.55
C ALA A 45 1.22 -13.78 2.36
N TYR A 46 2.56 -13.75 2.20
CA TYR A 46 3.44 -14.59 3.02
C TYR A 46 3.30 -14.26 4.51
N ILE A 47 3.39 -12.99 4.91
CA ILE A 47 3.23 -12.55 6.31
C ILE A 47 1.86 -13.02 6.87
N HIS A 48 0.78 -12.81 6.11
CA HIS A 48 -0.58 -13.20 6.49
C HIS A 48 -0.76 -14.72 6.59
N SER A 49 -0.07 -15.51 5.76
CA SER A 49 -0.07 -16.98 5.82
C SER A 49 0.63 -17.52 7.07
N LYS A 50 1.62 -16.78 7.61
CA LYS A 50 2.34 -17.12 8.84
C LYS A 50 1.60 -16.74 10.12
N GLY A 51 0.36 -16.27 10.01
CA GLY A 51 -0.39 -15.86 11.19
C GLY A 51 0.04 -14.47 11.69
N ILE A 52 0.63 -13.62 10.86
CA ILE A 52 1.15 -12.30 11.27
C ILE A 52 0.38 -11.20 10.54
N ARG A 53 0.11 -10.08 11.23
CA ARG A 53 -0.38 -8.83 10.66
C ARG A 53 0.69 -7.77 10.81
N HIS A 54 0.85 -6.92 9.80
CA HIS A 54 1.88 -5.88 9.83
C HIS A 54 1.46 -4.71 10.72
N GLN A 55 0.23 -4.21 10.56
CA GLN A 55 -0.47 -3.18 11.34
C GLN A 55 0.06 -1.75 11.22
N ASP A 56 1.24 -1.55 10.66
CA ASP A 56 1.81 -0.22 10.40
C ASP A 56 2.42 -0.13 8.99
N ILE A 57 1.63 -0.52 7.98
CA ILE A 57 2.04 -0.39 6.56
C ILE A 57 1.97 1.09 6.16
N LYS A 58 3.12 1.66 5.82
CA LYS A 58 3.29 3.03 5.32
C LYS A 58 4.65 3.13 4.59
N PRO A 59 4.89 4.17 3.77
CA PRO A 59 6.11 4.26 2.97
C PRO A 59 7.40 4.19 3.77
N SER A 60 7.47 4.81 4.96
CA SER A 60 8.67 4.77 5.82
C SER A 60 8.97 3.38 6.42
N ASN A 61 8.02 2.44 6.37
CA ASN A 61 8.18 1.07 6.84
C ASN A 61 8.36 0.08 5.68
N ILE A 62 8.57 0.58 4.45
CA ILE A 62 8.83 -0.23 3.27
C ILE A 62 10.16 0.22 2.69
N VAL A 63 11.10 -0.71 2.57
CA VAL A 63 12.47 -0.44 2.14
C VAL A 63 12.74 -1.11 0.80
N HIS A 64 13.44 -0.42 -0.09
CA HIS A 64 13.77 -0.93 -1.42
C HIS A 64 15.29 -1.01 -1.65
N LYS A 65 15.69 -1.82 -2.63
CA LYS A 65 17.05 -1.91 -3.18
C LYS A 65 16.94 -2.23 -4.67
N GLY A 66 16.98 -1.19 -5.49
CA GLY A 66 16.53 -1.27 -6.87
C GLY A 66 15.14 -1.92 -7.00
N GLU A 67 15.05 -2.99 -7.79
CA GLU A 67 13.81 -3.74 -8.04
C GLU A 67 13.28 -4.54 -6.82
N LYS A 68 14.10 -4.75 -5.79
CA LYS A 68 13.71 -5.52 -4.60
C LYS A 68 13.06 -4.60 -3.56
N ILE A 69 12.03 -5.11 -2.88
CA ILE A 69 11.27 -4.35 -1.88
C ILE A 69 10.86 -5.23 -0.69
N TYR A 70 10.85 -4.64 0.50
CA TYR A 70 10.72 -5.34 1.76
C TYR A 70 9.85 -4.55 2.75
N PHE A 71 8.97 -5.26 3.46
CA PHE A 71 8.36 -4.71 4.68
C PHE A 71 9.37 -4.71 5.82
N THR A 72 9.33 -3.67 6.63
CA THR A 72 10.20 -3.47 7.80
C THR A 72 9.37 -2.98 8.98
N ASP A 73 10.00 -2.84 10.14
CA ASP A 73 9.36 -2.41 11.38
C ASP A 73 8.13 -3.25 11.79
N PHE A 74 8.41 -4.46 12.26
CA PHE A 74 7.43 -5.33 12.89
C PHE A 74 7.18 -4.98 14.36
N GLY A 75 7.61 -3.80 14.83
CA GLY A 75 7.49 -3.39 16.23
C GLY A 75 6.03 -3.28 16.71
N SER A 76 5.11 -3.03 15.78
CA SER A 76 3.66 -3.01 16.03
C SER A 76 2.94 -4.28 15.56
N SER A 77 3.66 -5.26 15.01
CA SER A 77 3.06 -6.46 14.44
C SER A 77 2.63 -7.45 15.52
N SER A 78 1.50 -8.13 15.27
CA SER A 78 0.97 -9.14 16.19
C SER A 78 0.74 -10.48 15.49
N ARG A 79 1.03 -11.55 16.24
CA ARG A 79 0.68 -12.91 15.84
C ARG A 79 -0.82 -13.13 16.11
N PHE A 80 -1.45 -13.92 15.25
CA PHE A 80 -2.78 -14.44 15.48
C PHE A 80 -2.78 -15.94 15.26
N ILE A 81 -3.64 -16.63 16.00
CA ILE A 81 -3.90 -18.04 15.84
C ILE A 81 -5.23 -18.13 15.10
N VAL A 82 -5.30 -18.96 14.06
CA VAL A 82 -6.57 -19.27 13.39
C VAL A 82 -7.49 -19.92 14.44
N GLY A 83 -8.50 -19.19 14.91
CA GLY A 83 -9.42 -19.64 15.96
C GLY A 83 -9.20 -19.06 17.37
N HIS A 84 -8.15 -18.26 17.62
CA HIS A 84 -7.99 -17.54 18.89
C HIS A 84 -7.68 -16.05 18.69
N THR A 85 -8.39 -15.21 19.44
CA THR A 85 -8.27 -13.75 19.45
C THR A 85 -7.29 -13.31 20.53
N THR A 86 -6.28 -12.52 20.15
CA THR A 86 -5.46 -11.76 21.12
C THR A 86 -5.49 -10.29 20.73
N SER A 87 -6.03 -9.48 21.66
CA SER A 87 -6.12 -8.03 21.56
C SER A 87 -4.92 -7.41 22.28
N THR A 88 -3.90 -7.04 21.52
CA THR A 88 -2.86 -6.11 22.02
C THR A 88 -2.59 -5.12 20.92
N VAL A 89 -3.09 -3.90 21.11
CA VAL A 89 -2.81 -2.73 20.28
C VAL A 89 -1.87 -1.86 21.10
N SER A 90 -0.58 -1.85 20.77
CA SER A 90 0.39 -0.88 21.29
C SER A 90 0.30 0.39 20.44
N PHE A 91 0.12 1.54 21.09
CA PHE A 91 -0.43 2.77 20.49
C PHE A 91 0.60 3.88 20.21
N SER A 92 1.90 3.56 20.15
CA SER A 92 2.95 4.55 19.90
C SER A 92 3.46 4.48 18.46
N GLY A 93 3.21 5.52 17.64
CA GLY A 93 3.79 5.67 16.29
C GLY A 93 2.81 5.71 15.09
N TYR A 94 1.49 5.69 15.35
CA TYR A 94 0.45 5.59 14.33
C TYR A 94 0.45 6.79 13.35
N THR A 95 0.61 6.52 12.05
CA THR A 95 0.42 7.52 10.99
C THR A 95 -1.01 7.42 10.45
N PRO A 96 -1.94 8.32 10.82
CA PRO A 96 -3.35 8.22 10.48
C PRO A 96 -3.67 8.26 8.99
N MET A 97 -2.71 8.68 8.15
CA MET A 97 -2.89 8.86 6.72
C MET A 97 -3.26 7.55 6.00
N TYR A 98 -2.57 6.46 6.32
CA TYR A 98 -2.69 5.14 5.68
C TYR A 98 -3.68 4.21 6.38
N ALA A 99 -4.32 4.71 7.43
CA ALA A 99 -5.21 3.95 8.27
C ALA A 99 -6.53 3.60 7.58
N ALA A 100 -6.94 2.34 7.73
CA ALA A 100 -8.28 1.91 7.34
C ALA A 100 -9.36 2.62 8.18
N PRO A 101 -10.55 2.88 7.60
CA PRO A 101 -11.62 3.60 8.30
C PRO A 101 -11.98 2.97 9.64
N GLU A 102 -12.02 1.63 9.72
CA GLU A 102 -12.35 0.91 10.95
C GLU A 102 -11.29 1.03 12.07
N ILE A 103 -10.07 1.48 11.76
CA ILE A 103 -9.04 1.74 12.77
C ILE A 103 -9.12 3.19 13.28
N ASN A 104 -9.60 4.11 12.44
CA ASN A 104 -9.82 5.51 12.79
C ASN A 104 -11.10 5.70 13.61
N ASP A 105 -12.17 4.99 13.26
CA ASP A 105 -13.45 5.01 13.97
C ASP A 105 -13.39 4.05 15.16
N ARG A 106 -12.90 4.52 16.31
CA ARG A 106 -12.72 3.75 17.55
C ARG A 106 -14.05 3.30 18.23
N GLY A 107 -15.12 3.07 17.49
CA GLY A 107 -16.49 2.95 18.02
C GLY A 107 -17.17 1.59 17.92
N CYS A 108 -16.75 0.66 17.05
CA CYS A 108 -17.47 -0.61 16.91
C CYS A 108 -16.75 -1.72 17.66
N GLY A 109 -17.28 -2.02 18.85
CA GLY A 109 -16.91 -3.16 19.66
C GLY A 109 -17.14 -4.49 18.96
N THR A 110 -16.62 -5.55 19.61
CA THR A 110 -17.12 -6.93 19.61
C THR A 110 -17.92 -7.26 18.35
N ASP A 111 -17.33 -7.83 17.30
CA ASP A 111 -17.26 -9.29 17.08
C ASP A 111 -16.39 -9.55 15.81
N ASP A 112 -15.66 -10.66 15.74
CA ASP A 112 -14.75 -11.10 14.64
C ASP A 112 -13.32 -10.52 14.55
N VAL A 113 -12.73 -10.15 15.69
CA VAL A 113 -11.40 -9.49 15.90
C VAL A 113 -10.21 -10.13 15.14
N GLY A 114 -10.30 -11.39 14.69
CA GLY A 114 -9.24 -12.08 13.96
C GLY A 114 -9.00 -11.61 12.51
N ARG A 115 -10.04 -11.15 11.80
CA ARG A 115 -9.95 -10.69 10.39
C ARG A 115 -9.60 -9.21 10.25
N HIS A 116 -9.83 -8.42 11.30
CA HIS A 116 -9.79 -6.96 11.27
C HIS A 116 -8.45 -6.41 10.79
N GLY A 117 -7.33 -6.92 11.32
CA GLY A 117 -6.04 -6.35 10.97
C GLY A 117 -5.46 -6.84 9.63
N ARG A 118 -5.93 -7.97 9.07
CA ARG A 118 -5.53 -8.38 7.72
C ARG A 118 -6.15 -7.45 6.68
N SER A 119 -7.46 -7.19 6.77
CA SER A 119 -8.13 -6.26 5.87
C SER A 119 -7.64 -4.82 6.05
N ALA A 120 -7.21 -4.44 7.25
CA ALA A 120 -6.59 -3.14 7.49
C ALA A 120 -5.20 -3.04 6.82
N ASP A 121 -4.37 -4.10 6.88
CA ASP A 121 -3.11 -4.15 6.12
C ASP A 121 -3.35 -4.00 4.61
N ILE A 122 -4.41 -4.63 4.07
CA ILE A 122 -4.80 -4.50 2.66
C ILE A 122 -5.16 -3.06 2.30
N PHE A 123 -5.94 -2.39 3.16
CA PHE A 123 -6.28 -0.99 2.94
C PHE A 123 -5.04 -0.10 2.94
N ALA A 124 -4.18 -0.25 3.96
CA ALA A 124 -2.95 0.52 4.07
C ALA A 124 -2.01 0.30 2.87
N LEU A 125 -1.90 -0.94 2.38
CA LEU A 125 -1.17 -1.23 1.14
C LEU A 125 -1.84 -0.57 -0.08
N GLY A 126 -3.17 -0.51 -0.14
CA GLY A 126 -3.92 0.20 -1.18
C GLY A 126 -3.60 1.70 -1.20
N CYS A 127 -3.43 2.31 -0.03
CA CYS A 127 -2.99 3.70 0.09
C CYS A 127 -1.57 3.90 -0.44
N VAL A 128 -0.63 3.01 -0.08
CA VAL A 128 0.74 3.03 -0.62
C VAL A 128 0.73 2.83 -2.15
N PHE A 129 -0.18 2.01 -2.67
CA PHE A 129 -0.35 1.82 -4.11
C PHE A 129 -0.85 3.08 -4.82
N CYS A 130 -1.69 3.90 -4.18
CA CYS A 130 -2.04 5.22 -4.70
C CYS A 130 -0.82 6.13 -4.80
N ASP A 131 0.04 6.17 -3.77
CA ASP A 131 1.29 6.95 -3.82
C ASP A 131 2.19 6.49 -4.96
N LEU A 132 2.44 5.18 -5.06
CA LEU A 132 3.24 4.58 -6.13
C LEU A 132 2.66 4.86 -7.52
N LEU A 133 1.33 4.76 -7.67
CA LEU A 133 0.66 4.99 -8.95
C LEU A 133 0.75 6.45 -9.37
N SER A 134 0.58 7.39 -8.44
CA SER A 134 0.74 8.82 -8.71
C SER A 134 2.16 9.13 -9.20
N VAL A 135 3.18 8.62 -8.51
CA VAL A 135 4.58 8.81 -8.91
C VAL A 135 4.88 8.13 -10.24
N TRP A 136 4.39 6.91 -10.47
CA TRP A 136 4.56 6.20 -11.74
C TRP A 136 3.91 6.94 -12.93
N GLN A 137 2.85 7.71 -12.69
CA GLN A 137 2.21 8.60 -13.67
C GLN A 137 2.91 9.96 -13.80
N GLY A 138 4.02 10.16 -13.10
CA GLY A 138 4.83 11.39 -13.13
C GLY A 138 4.28 12.55 -12.34
N GLN A 139 3.36 12.31 -11.40
CA GLN A 139 2.92 13.33 -10.46
C GLN A 139 3.92 13.45 -9.31
N SER A 140 4.17 14.67 -8.85
CA SER A 140 4.83 14.87 -7.56
C SER A 140 3.90 14.39 -6.44
N LEU A 141 4.45 13.66 -5.46
CA LEU A 141 3.67 13.21 -4.32
C LEU A 141 3.19 14.38 -3.44
N SER A 142 3.99 15.45 -3.34
CA SER A 142 3.59 16.65 -2.60
C SER A 142 2.36 17.31 -3.21
N ASP A 143 2.31 17.41 -4.54
CA ASP A 143 1.21 18.04 -5.26
C ASP A 143 -0.04 17.16 -5.20
N TYR A 144 0.13 15.85 -5.34
CA TYR A 144 -0.93 14.87 -5.20
C TYR A 144 -1.56 14.89 -3.79
N HIS A 145 -0.74 14.84 -2.73
CA HIS A 145 -1.24 14.94 -1.35
C HIS A 145 -1.80 16.33 -1.04
N GLY A 146 -1.23 17.41 -1.61
CA GLY A 146 -1.75 18.77 -1.49
C GLY A 146 -3.14 18.91 -2.10
N TYR A 147 -3.35 18.33 -3.29
CA TYR A 147 -4.66 18.27 -3.94
C TYR A 147 -5.70 17.53 -3.07
N LEU A 148 -5.37 16.34 -2.57
CA LEU A 148 -6.26 15.56 -1.71
C LEU A 148 -6.58 16.27 -0.38
N SER A 149 -5.61 17.00 0.15
CA SER A 149 -5.77 17.79 1.38
C SER A 149 -6.72 18.97 1.17
N GLY A 150 -6.60 19.70 0.07
CA GLY A 150 -7.41 20.89 -0.22
C GLY A 150 -8.84 20.61 -0.70
N ALA A 151 -9.11 19.41 -1.21
CA ALA A 151 -10.31 19.18 -2.00
C ALA A 151 -11.62 18.83 -1.25
N ARG A 152 -11.68 19.05 0.07
CA ARG A 152 -12.91 19.15 0.90
C ARG A 152 -12.48 19.34 2.36
N GLY A 153 -12.76 20.52 2.93
CA GLY A 153 -12.99 20.73 4.36
C GLY A 153 -12.03 20.09 5.37
N THR A 154 -10.73 20.00 5.10
CA THR A 154 -9.76 19.65 6.16
C THR A 154 -9.51 20.91 6.99
N SER A 155 -10.46 21.24 7.85
CA SER A 155 -10.25 22.27 8.87
C SER A 155 -9.15 21.75 9.82
N TYR A 156 -7.91 22.18 9.59
CA TYR A 156 -6.76 21.97 10.49
C TYR A 156 -6.35 20.50 10.79
N GLY A 157 -6.74 19.53 9.96
CA GLY A 157 -6.46 18.10 10.18
C GLY A 157 -5.43 17.50 9.21
N LEU A 158 -4.67 16.49 9.68
CA LEU A 158 -3.82 15.63 8.84
C LEU A 158 -4.66 14.89 7.78
N PHE A 159 -4.21 14.88 6.53
CA PHE A 159 -4.82 14.13 5.42
C PHE A 159 -4.93 12.62 5.72
N ARG A 160 -6.08 12.03 5.34
CA ARG A 160 -6.39 10.60 5.52
C ARG A 160 -7.01 10.02 4.25
N TYR A 161 -6.47 8.90 3.77
CA TYR A 161 -7.03 8.22 2.60
C TYR A 161 -8.47 7.77 2.80
N SER A 162 -8.82 7.31 4.01
CA SER A 162 -10.17 6.85 4.35
C SER A 162 -11.27 7.89 4.13
N GLU A 163 -10.93 9.18 4.17
CA GLU A 163 -11.87 10.29 3.97
C GLU A 163 -11.93 10.78 2.51
N LYS A 164 -11.06 10.25 1.65
CA LYS A 164 -10.84 10.76 0.28
C LYS A 164 -11.04 9.71 -0.81
N ILE A 165 -11.56 8.52 -0.46
CA ILE A 165 -11.75 7.39 -1.40
C ILE A 165 -12.51 7.81 -2.66
N ASP A 166 -13.62 8.55 -2.51
CA ASP A 166 -14.46 9.01 -3.62
C ASP A 166 -13.72 9.92 -4.63
N MET A 167 -12.60 10.52 -4.20
CA MET A 167 -11.78 11.39 -5.03
C MET A 167 -10.75 10.64 -5.88
N LEU A 168 -10.36 9.43 -5.46
CA LEU A 168 -9.28 8.67 -6.09
C LEU A 168 -9.68 8.16 -7.48
N GLY A 169 -10.95 7.75 -7.65
CA GLY A 169 -11.49 7.26 -8.92
C GLY A 169 -11.33 8.27 -10.06
N PRO A 170 -11.84 9.51 -9.92
CA PRO A 170 -11.63 10.56 -10.91
C PRO A 170 -10.16 10.86 -11.19
N ILE A 171 -9.31 10.93 -10.15
CA ILE A 171 -7.88 11.20 -10.31
C ILE A 171 -7.24 10.14 -11.20
N PHE A 172 -7.39 8.86 -10.89
CA PHE A 172 -6.72 7.80 -11.64
C PHE A 172 -7.47 7.35 -12.91
N GLY A 173 -8.75 7.71 -13.04
CA GLY A 173 -9.57 7.41 -14.21
C GLY A 173 -9.35 8.36 -15.39
N SER A 174 -8.96 9.61 -15.14
CA SER A 174 -8.78 10.64 -16.18
C SER A 174 -7.45 10.53 -16.95
N PHE A 175 -6.44 9.82 -16.44
CA PHE A 175 -5.11 9.72 -17.06
C PHE A 175 -4.98 8.63 -18.14
N GLY A 176 -6.09 8.11 -18.67
CA GLY A 176 -6.10 7.26 -19.87
C GLY A 176 -5.42 5.88 -19.75
N SER A 177 -4.81 5.53 -18.62
CA SER A 177 -4.21 4.23 -18.40
C SER A 177 -4.13 3.86 -16.92
N SER A 178 -4.99 2.94 -16.50
CA SER A 178 -4.52 1.62 -16.03
C SER A 178 -5.74 0.85 -15.55
N THR A 179 -5.90 -0.39 -16.01
CA THR A 179 -6.82 -1.34 -15.36
C THR A 179 -6.42 -1.62 -13.91
N LEU A 180 -5.20 -1.24 -13.51
CA LEU A 180 -4.64 -1.43 -12.17
C LEU A 180 -5.46 -0.74 -11.08
N PHE A 181 -5.80 0.55 -11.22
CA PHE A 181 -6.59 1.21 -10.18
C PHE A 181 -7.99 0.59 -10.00
N PRO A 182 -8.89 0.60 -11.01
CA PRO A 182 -10.25 0.11 -10.82
C PRO A 182 -10.33 -1.40 -10.54
N GLN A 183 -9.40 -2.22 -11.05
CA GLN A 183 -9.46 -3.67 -10.86
C GLN A 183 -8.64 -4.21 -9.68
N CYS A 184 -7.64 -3.48 -9.19
CA CYS A 184 -6.75 -3.96 -8.13
C CYS A 184 -6.73 -3.02 -6.92
N ILE A 185 -6.47 -1.72 -7.11
CA ILE A 185 -6.28 -0.77 -5.99
C ILE A 185 -7.63 -0.38 -5.37
N GLN A 186 -8.63 -0.05 -6.17
CA GLN A 186 -9.93 0.39 -5.69
C GLN A 186 -10.62 -0.64 -4.77
N PRO A 187 -10.64 -1.96 -5.08
CA PRO A 187 -11.15 -2.97 -4.16
C PRO A 187 -10.41 -3.06 -2.82
N MET A 188 -9.11 -2.74 -2.78
CA MET A 188 -8.34 -2.72 -1.52
C MET A 188 -8.79 -1.58 -0.60
N LEU A 189 -9.34 -0.51 -1.17
CA LEU A 189 -9.73 0.73 -0.48
C LEU A 189 -11.22 0.76 -0.09
N TRP A 190 -11.96 -0.33 -0.27
CA TRP A 190 -13.38 -0.36 0.11
C TRP A 190 -13.61 -0.13 1.60
N THR A 191 -14.60 0.69 1.93
CA THR A 191 -15.01 0.96 3.32
C THR A 191 -15.45 -0.31 4.02
N ASP A 192 -16.23 -1.15 3.33
CA ASP A 192 -16.57 -2.49 3.82
C ASP A 192 -15.35 -3.41 3.69
N ARG A 193 -14.72 -3.68 4.84
CA ARG A 193 -13.56 -4.54 4.96
C ARG A 193 -13.80 -5.99 4.52
N ALA A 194 -15.04 -6.49 4.60
CA ALA A 194 -15.36 -7.86 4.24
C ALA A 194 -15.30 -8.09 2.72
N LEU A 195 -15.41 -7.00 1.95
CA LEU A 195 -15.34 -7.02 0.50
C LEU A 195 -13.88 -6.87 0.00
N ARG A 196 -12.95 -6.41 0.84
CA ARG A 196 -11.55 -6.22 0.43
C ARG A 196 -10.93 -7.58 0.05
N PRO A 197 -10.13 -7.65 -1.04
CA PRO A 197 -9.42 -8.86 -1.41
C PRO A 197 -8.36 -9.22 -0.37
N THR A 198 -7.95 -10.47 -0.35
CA THR A 198 -6.73 -10.92 0.34
C THR A 198 -5.49 -10.48 -0.43
N ALA A 199 -4.33 -10.43 0.25
CA ALA A 199 -3.07 -10.08 -0.39
C ALA A 199 -2.71 -11.05 -1.55
N ALA A 200 -3.05 -12.33 -1.42
CA ALA A 200 -2.83 -13.34 -2.45
C ALA A 200 -3.72 -13.12 -3.69
N GLU A 201 -4.99 -12.77 -3.47
CA GLU A 201 -5.92 -12.41 -4.56
C GLU A 201 -5.46 -11.15 -5.28
N THR A 202 -5.01 -10.12 -4.54
CA THR A 202 -4.43 -8.89 -5.12
C THR A 202 -3.21 -9.20 -5.98
N ALA A 203 -2.25 -9.98 -5.46
CA ALA A 203 -1.04 -10.36 -6.23
C ALA A 203 -1.40 -11.10 -7.53
N THR A 204 -2.31 -12.08 -7.44
CA THR A 204 -2.79 -12.84 -8.59
C THR A 204 -3.49 -11.94 -9.61
N LYS A 205 -4.33 -11.02 -9.14
CA LYS A 205 -5.07 -10.10 -10.00
C LYS A 205 -4.12 -9.15 -10.73
N ILE A 206 -3.12 -8.59 -10.05
CA ILE A 206 -2.10 -7.72 -10.68
C ILE A 206 -1.37 -8.49 -11.77
N LEU A 207 -0.86 -9.69 -11.48
CA LEU A 207 -0.16 -10.53 -12.45
C LEU A 207 -1.01 -10.92 -13.68
N SER A 208 -2.34 -10.96 -13.52
CA SER A 208 -3.26 -11.26 -14.63
C SER A 208 -3.42 -10.10 -15.63
N LEU A 209 -2.99 -8.88 -15.28
CA LEU A 209 -3.10 -7.73 -16.18
C LEU A 209 -2.01 -7.79 -17.27
N HIS A 210 -2.39 -7.50 -18.51
CA HIS A 210 -1.49 -7.53 -19.69
C HIS A 210 -0.21 -6.67 -19.55
N TYR A 211 -0.23 -5.65 -18.69
CA TYR A 211 0.92 -4.80 -18.36
C TYR A 211 2.14 -5.58 -17.82
N TRP A 212 1.93 -6.80 -17.35
CA TRP A 212 2.94 -7.63 -16.68
C TRP A 212 3.37 -8.85 -17.49
N TRP A 213 3.03 -8.90 -18.78
CA TRP A 213 3.53 -9.95 -19.67
C TRP A 213 5.05 -9.85 -19.83
N GLY A 214 5.76 -10.93 -19.47
CA GLY A 214 7.23 -10.95 -19.42
C GLY A 214 7.82 -10.50 -18.08
N PHE A 215 7.00 -10.27 -17.06
CA PHE A 215 7.46 -10.00 -15.71
C PHE A 215 8.15 -11.22 -15.08
N GLU A 216 9.46 -11.10 -14.87
CA GLU A 216 10.27 -12.11 -14.16
C GLU A 216 10.59 -11.60 -12.76
N CYS A 217 9.94 -12.18 -11.76
CA CYS A 217 10.26 -11.93 -10.35
C CYS A 217 10.35 -13.24 -9.60
N GLU A 218 11.24 -13.30 -8.60
CA GLU A 218 11.35 -14.44 -7.69
C GLU A 218 9.99 -14.76 -7.01
N CYS A 219 9.13 -13.75 -6.82
CA CYS A 219 7.79 -13.92 -6.24
C CYS A 219 6.82 -14.74 -7.10
N THR A 220 7.04 -14.89 -8.41
CA THR A 220 6.16 -15.65 -9.32
C THR A 220 6.65 -17.09 -9.55
N SER A 221 7.90 -17.38 -9.22
CA SER A 221 8.55 -18.68 -9.43
C SER A 221 8.36 -19.63 -8.24
N SER A 222 8.16 -19.10 -7.03
CA SER A 222 7.60 -19.86 -5.91
C SER A 222 6.08 -19.79 -5.94
N ARG A 223 5.41 -20.69 -6.68
CA ARG A 223 3.95 -20.83 -6.59
C ARG A 223 3.56 -21.03 -5.11
N LEU A 224 2.71 -20.12 -4.62
CA LEU A 224 2.04 -20.18 -3.32
C LEU A 224 1.29 -21.50 -3.13
#